data_AF-A0A354V4C4-F1
#
_entry.id   AF-A0A354V4C4-F1
#
_cell.length_a   1.000
_cell.length_b   1.000
_cell.length_c   1.000
_cell.angle_alpha   90.00
_cell.angle_beta   90.00
_cell.angle_gamma   90.00
#
_symmetry.space_group_name_H-M   'P 1'
#
loop_
_entity.id
_entity.type
_entity.pdbx_description
1 polymer ?
#
loop_
_entity_poly.entity_id
_entity_poly.type
_entity_poly.pdbx_seq_one_letter_code
_entity_poly.pdbx_strand_id
1 'polypeptide(L)' 'LFEVKKPSESKGRWDDYKLLATIPGNEAFQSLEQSRCPLVEK' A
#
# COMPACT_ATOMS: atom_id res chain seq x y z
N LEU A 1 -1.72 3.94 -0.18
CA LEU A 1 -2.26 4.39 -1.47
C LEU A 1 -1.48 5.60 -1.94
N PHE A 2 -0.94 5.54 -3.15
CA PHE A 2 -0.14 6.62 -3.73
C PHE A 2 -0.65 6.97 -5.12
N GLU A 3 -0.53 8.25 -5.45
CA GLU A 3 -0.82 8.80 -6.78
C GLU A 3 0.44 9.42 -7.35
N VAL A 4 0.62 9.30 -8.67
CA VAL A 4 1.74 9.94 -9.37
C VAL A 4 1.49 11.45 -9.43
N LYS A 5 2.49 12.22 -9.01
CA LYS A 5 2.47 13.68 -9.01
C LYS A 5 2.45 14.23 -10.43
N LYS A 6 1.88 15.43 -10.59
CA LYS A 6 2.04 16.21 -11.81
C LYS A 6 3.48 16.72 -11.93
N PRO A 7 4.00 16.99 -13.14
CA PRO A 7 5.35 17.53 -13.32
C PRO A 7 5.62 18.82 -12.53
N SER A 8 4.59 19.67 -12.36
CA SER A 8 4.68 20.91 -11.59
C SER A 8 4.74 20.72 -10.06
N GLU A 9 4.42 19.53 -9.56
CA GLU A 9 4.39 19.22 -8.12
C GLU A 9 5.66 18.49 -7.64
N SER A 10 6.49 18.01 -8.57
CA SER A 10 7.73 17.32 -8.27
C SER A 10 8.83 18.31 -7.90
N LYS A 11 9.43 18.13 -6.72
CA LYS A 11 10.47 19.03 -6.19
C LYS A 11 11.89 18.63 -6.56
N GLY A 12 12.05 17.52 -7.27
CA GLY A 12 13.36 17.00 -7.63
C GLY A 12 13.29 15.53 -8.00
N ARG A 13 14.46 14.96 -8.30
CA ARG A 13 14.56 13.54 -8.66
C ARG A 13 13.95 12.67 -7.56
N TRP A 14 13.14 11.69 -7.96
CA TRP A 14 12.45 10.72 -7.11
C TRP A 14 11.25 11.26 -6.30
N ASP A 15 10.88 12.53 -6.51
CA ASP A 15 9.65 13.10 -5.91
C ASP A 15 8.44 12.86 -6.81
N ASP A 16 8.10 11.58 -7.02
CA ASP A 16 7.13 11.16 -8.03
C ASP A 16 5.75 10.87 -7.45
N TYR A 17 5.63 10.64 -6.15
CA TYR A 17 4.40 10.16 -5.54
C TYR A 17 3.84 11.09 -4.46
N LYS A 18 2.52 11.16 -4.40
CA LYS A 18 1.73 11.79 -3.35
C LYS A 18 1.02 10.71 -2.54
N LEU A 19 1.14 10.78 -1.21
CA LEU A 19 0.39 9.92 -0.30
C LEU A 19 -1.08 10.36 -0.28
N LEU A 20 -1.99 9.46 -0.64
CA LEU A 20 -3.43 9.70 -0.59
C LEU A 20 -4.06 9.11 0.67
N ALA A 21 -3.65 7.91 1.05
CA ALA A 21 -4.16 7.23 2.24
C ALA A 21 -3.17 6.17 2.74
N THR A 22 -3.18 5.94 4.04
CA THR A 22 -2.49 4.83 4.70
C THR A 22 -3.52 3.78 5.08
N ILE A 23 -3.37 2.57 4.54
CA ILE A 23 -4.29 1.47 4.85
C ILE A 23 -3.71 0.73 6.06
N PRO A 24 -4.50 0.55 7.15
CA PRO A 24 -4.08 -0.25 8.30
C PRO A 24 -3.67 -1.67 7.89
N GLY A 25 -2.65 -2.23 8.52
CA GLY A 25 -2.12 -3.55 8.13
C GLY A 25 -3.16 -4.67 8.19
N ASN A 26 -4.06 -4.64 9.17
CA ASN A 26 -5.16 -5.60 9.30
C ASN A 26 -6.20 -5.53 8.18
N GLU A 27 -6.29 -4.42 7.44
CA GLU A 27 -7.15 -4.26 6.26
C GLU A 27 -6.38 -4.44 4.95
N ALA A 28 -5.06 -4.19 4.97
CA ALA A 28 -4.20 -4.28 3.80
C ALA A 28 -3.91 -5.73 3.37
N PHE A 29 -3.96 -6.67 4.31
CA PHE A 29 -3.69 -8.08 4.07
C PHE A 29 -4.94 -8.94 4.22
N GLN A 30 -4.95 -10.07 3.51
CA GLN A 30 -5.97 -11.09 3.70
C GLN A 30 -5.96 -11.59 5.16
N SER A 31 -7.13 -11.86 5.74
CA SER A 31 -7.22 -12.41 7.08
C SER A 31 -6.61 -13.81 7.17
N LEU A 32 -6.13 -14.19 8.36
CA LEU A 32 -5.57 -15.52 8.60
C LEU A 32 -6.60 -16.63 8.36
N GLU A 33 -7.86 -16.40 8.73
CA GLU A 33 -8.99 -17.31 8.50
C GLU A 33 -9.17 -17.67 7.01
N GLN A 34 -8.88 -16.72 6.13
CA GLN A 34 -8.96 -16.89 4.68
C GLN A 34 -7.62 -17.28 4.03
N SER A 35 -6.59 -17.51 4.84
CA SER A 35 -5.26 -17.84 4.35
C SER A 35 -5.26 -19.13 3.53
N ARG A 36 -4.53 -19.08 2.41
CA ARG A 36 -4.27 -20.24 1.54
C ARG A 36 -2.97 -20.95 1.90
N CYS A 37 -2.24 -20.48 2.91
CA CYS A 37 -0.97 -21.07 3.32
C CYS A 37 -1.20 -22.37 4.10
N PRO A 38 -0.65 -23.52 3.67
CA PRO A 38 -0.83 -24.81 4.35
C PRO A 38 -0.25 -24.88 5.77
N LEU A 39 0.64 -23.95 6.11
CA LEU A 39 1.33 -23.90 7.41
C LEU A 39 0.61 -23.01 8.44
N VAL A 40 -0.46 -22.34 8.05
CA VAL A 40 -1.27 -21.52 8.97
C VAL A 40 -2.39 -22.42 9.51
N GLU A 41 -2.33 -22.72 10.81
CA GLU A 41 -3.45 -23.37 11.50
C GLU A 41 -4.67 -22.42 11.49
N LYS A 42 -5.84 -22.98 11.18
CA LYS A 42 -7.11 -22.25 11.10
C LYS A 42 -7.82 -22.22 12.44
#